data_AF-A0A931DRF8-F1
#
_entry.id   AF-A0A931DRF8-F1
#
_cell.length_a   1.000
_cell.length_b   1.000
_cell.length_c   1.000
_cell.angle_alpha   90.00
_cell.angle_beta   90.00
_cell.angle_gamma   90.00
#
_symmetry.space_group_name_H-M   'P 1'
#
loop_
_entity.id
_entity.type
_entity.pdbx_description
1 polymer ?
#
loop_
_entity_poly.entity_id
_entity_poly.type
_entity_poly.pdbx_seq_one_letter_code
_entity_poly.pdbx_strand_id
1 'polypeptide(L)'
;MAHFLTLVFVEAHTDDPGATAEAAMMPYFGELGEGGKADGFVIGGRYDGLLKGHEQHYNLTPAEFQRRYGLDVVRPDDNIVPVAELPETVLPSAVVTPDGAWHEWRGHPDEEAWEAEYRRLTAAHPDALAVAVDCHC
;
A
#
# COMPACT_ATOMS: atom_id res chain seq x y z
N MET A 1 11.11 -3.91 13.95
CA MET A 1 10.83 -3.46 12.59
C MET A 1 9.53 -4.07 12.15
N ALA A 2 8.48 -3.27 12.25
CA ALA A 2 7.15 -3.68 11.84
C ALA A 2 6.93 -3.25 10.39
N HIS A 3 6.26 -4.10 9.63
CA HIS A 3 5.85 -3.79 8.26
C HIS A 3 4.34 -3.70 8.21
N PHE A 4 3.82 -2.82 7.35
CA PHE A 4 2.39 -2.68 7.16
C PHE A 4 2.06 -2.31 5.71
N LEU A 5 0.90 -2.76 5.26
CA LEU A 5 0.38 -2.46 3.93
C LEU A 5 -0.23 -1.06 3.92
N THR A 6 0.20 -0.24 2.98
CA THR A 6 -0.47 1.00 2.58
C THR A 6 -0.97 0.84 1.15
N LEU A 7 -2.21 1.22 0.88
CA LEU A 7 -2.69 1.39 -0.50
C LEU A 7 -2.59 2.86 -0.89
N VAL A 8 -1.95 3.14 -2.01
CA VAL A 8 -1.89 4.49 -2.57
C VAL A 8 -2.83 4.54 -3.78
N PHE A 9 -3.83 5.41 -3.72
CA PHE A 9 -4.76 5.63 -4.81
C PHE A 9 -4.21 6.72 -5.73
N VAL A 10 -4.06 6.39 -7.01
CA VAL A 10 -3.58 7.31 -8.05
C VAL A 10 -4.58 7.38 -9.20
N GLU A 11 -4.54 8.44 -9.98
CA GLU A 11 -5.44 8.60 -11.14
C GLU A 11 -5.22 7.49 -12.18
N ALA A 12 -6.30 6.94 -12.77
CA ALA A 12 -6.19 5.85 -13.73
C ALA A 12 -5.44 6.17 -15.03
N HIS A 13 -5.27 7.44 -15.35
CA HIS A 13 -4.62 7.89 -16.59
C HIS A 13 -3.19 8.37 -16.38
N THR A 14 -2.58 8.09 -15.21
CA THR A 14 -1.17 8.39 -15.02
C THR A 14 -0.29 7.46 -15.86
N ASP A 15 0.76 8.01 -16.48
CA ASP A 15 1.69 7.25 -17.33
C ASP A 15 2.56 6.27 -16.51
N ASP A 16 2.79 6.59 -15.23
CA ASP A 16 3.58 5.77 -14.30
C ASP A 16 2.91 5.77 -12.91
N PRO A 17 1.99 4.82 -12.65
CA PRO A 17 1.29 4.71 -11.38
C PRO A 17 2.24 4.45 -10.21
N GLY A 18 3.34 3.74 -10.45
CA GLY A 18 4.35 3.45 -9.44
C GLY A 18 5.07 4.71 -9.00
N ALA A 19 5.66 5.46 -9.94
CA ALA A 19 6.32 6.73 -9.62
C ALA A 19 5.35 7.75 -8.99
N THR A 20 4.09 7.76 -9.43
CA THR A 20 3.05 8.62 -8.83
C THR A 20 2.79 8.23 -7.37
N ALA A 21 2.69 6.93 -7.07
CA ALA A 21 2.50 6.44 -5.71
C ALA A 21 3.70 6.73 -4.81
N GLU A 22 4.92 6.57 -5.32
CA GLU A 22 6.14 6.94 -4.59
C GLU A 22 6.15 8.44 -4.24
N ALA A 23 5.80 9.30 -5.20
CA ALA A 23 5.72 10.73 -4.97
C ALA A 23 4.67 11.10 -3.91
N ALA A 24 3.51 10.42 -3.91
CA ALA A 24 2.45 10.61 -2.92
C ALA A 24 2.86 10.15 -1.51
N MET A 25 3.79 9.20 -1.39
CA MET A 25 4.32 8.70 -0.12
C MET A 25 5.39 9.62 0.48
N MET A 26 6.11 10.40 -0.33
CA MET A 26 7.23 11.23 0.14
C MET A 26 6.91 12.18 1.31
N PRO A 27 5.73 12.85 1.39
CA PRO A 27 5.39 13.69 2.54
C PRO A 27 5.30 12.94 3.87
N TYR A 28 5.09 11.62 3.81
CA TYR A 28 4.93 10.74 4.97
C TYR A 28 6.22 9.97 5.32
N PHE A 29 7.27 10.19 4.55
CA PHE A 29 8.59 9.58 4.77
C PHE A 29 9.45 10.45 5.68
N GLY A 30 9.97 9.88 6.76
CA GLY A 30 10.87 10.58 7.69
C GLY A 30 10.94 9.95 9.08
N GLU A 31 11.55 10.64 10.03
CA GLU A 31 11.62 10.18 11.41
C GLU A 31 10.21 10.10 12.04
N LEU A 32 9.92 8.93 12.63
CA LEU A 32 8.67 8.70 13.33
C LEU A 32 8.54 9.66 14.53
N GLY A 33 7.44 10.41 14.58
CA GLY A 33 7.15 11.36 15.67
C GLY A 33 7.21 12.83 15.25
N GLU A 34 7.83 13.17 14.12
CA GLU A 34 7.81 14.53 13.53
C GLU A 34 6.83 14.67 12.35
N GLY A 35 5.83 13.79 12.28
CA GLY A 35 4.86 13.71 11.18
C GLY A 35 5.15 12.61 10.17
N GLY A 36 6.33 11.98 10.24
CA GLY A 36 6.65 10.76 9.49
C GLY A 36 5.75 9.58 9.90
N LYS A 37 5.23 8.87 8.91
CA LYS A 37 4.41 7.65 9.07
C LYS A 37 5.24 6.39 8.82
N ALA A 38 6.29 6.50 8.02
CA ALA A 38 7.22 5.43 7.69
C ALA A 38 8.64 5.96 7.55
N ASP A 39 9.64 5.18 7.97
CA ASP A 39 11.08 5.45 7.79
C ASP A 39 11.68 4.66 6.60
N GLY A 40 10.82 3.94 5.85
CA GLY A 40 11.13 3.18 4.64
C GLY A 40 9.86 2.73 3.92
N PHE A 41 9.87 2.65 2.59
CA PHE A 41 8.79 2.04 1.83
C PHE A 41 9.27 1.45 0.49
N VAL A 42 8.51 0.50 -0.05
CA VAL A 42 8.72 -0.07 -1.39
C VAL A 42 7.39 -0.53 -1.97
N ILE A 43 7.19 -0.40 -3.28
CA ILE A 43 6.01 -0.97 -3.97
C ILE A 43 6.05 -2.50 -3.87
N GLY A 44 4.92 -3.11 -3.51
CA GLY A 44 4.80 -4.55 -3.27
C GLY A 44 5.51 -4.99 -2.00
N GLY A 45 6.79 -5.31 -2.09
CA GLY A 45 7.60 -5.78 -0.96
C GLY A 45 7.06 -7.08 -0.34
N ARG A 46 6.80 -7.08 0.98
CA ARG A 46 6.14 -8.22 1.65
C ARG A 46 4.73 -8.53 1.15
N TYR A 47 4.09 -7.54 0.53
CA TYR A 47 2.73 -7.62 0.01
C TYR A 47 2.69 -7.83 -1.52
N ASP A 48 3.82 -8.20 -2.12
CA ASP A 48 3.93 -8.43 -3.57
C ASP A 48 2.86 -9.40 -4.10
N GLY A 49 2.12 -8.98 -5.13
CA GLY A 49 1.08 -9.79 -5.77
C GLY A 49 -0.21 -9.96 -4.94
N LEU A 50 -0.28 -9.40 -3.73
CA LEU A 50 -1.45 -9.51 -2.86
C LEU A 50 -2.73 -9.05 -3.56
N LEU A 51 -2.66 -7.92 -4.28
CA LEU A 51 -3.82 -7.35 -4.94
C LEU A 51 -4.35 -8.23 -6.08
N LYS A 52 -3.53 -9.16 -6.59
CA LYS A 52 -3.90 -10.16 -7.60
C LYS A 52 -4.31 -11.51 -6.96
N GLY A 53 -4.44 -11.57 -5.64
CA GLY A 53 -4.84 -12.77 -4.91
C GLY A 53 -3.73 -13.81 -4.75
N HIS A 54 -2.46 -13.42 -4.93
CA HIS A 54 -1.35 -14.31 -4.63
C HIS A 54 -1.22 -14.49 -3.11
N GLU A 55 -0.88 -15.71 -2.66
CA GLU A 55 -0.59 -15.95 -1.25
C GLU A 55 0.67 -15.18 -0.84
N GLN A 56 0.55 -14.33 0.18
CA GLN A 56 1.73 -13.66 0.74
C GLN A 56 2.57 -14.70 1.50
N HIS A 57 3.88 -14.71 1.26
CA HIS A 57 4.81 -15.55 2.00
C HIS A 57 5.46 -14.78 3.14
N TYR A 58 4.78 -14.75 4.28
CA TYR A 58 5.03 -13.84 5.41
C TYR A 58 6.32 -14.05 6.22
N ASN A 59 7.17 -15.03 5.91
CA ASN A 59 8.28 -15.42 6.80
C ASN A 59 9.64 -15.49 6.10
N LEU A 60 9.93 -14.53 5.22
CA LEU A 60 11.26 -14.40 4.66
C LEU A 60 11.93 -13.15 5.23
N THR A 61 13.14 -13.31 5.76
CA THR A 61 14.00 -12.15 6.03
C THR A 61 14.30 -11.41 4.72
N PRO A 62 14.65 -10.12 4.75
CA PRO A 62 15.04 -9.39 3.54
C PRO A 62 16.13 -10.11 2.72
N ALA A 63 17.11 -10.73 3.39
CA ALA A 63 18.15 -11.54 2.74
C ALA A 63 17.59 -12.81 2.07
N GLU A 64 16.59 -13.46 2.68
CA GLU A 64 15.95 -14.64 2.10
C GLU A 64 15.02 -14.29 0.95
N PHE A 65 14.30 -13.17 1.04
CA PHE A 65 13.49 -12.63 -0.04
C PHE A 65 14.38 -12.28 -1.23
N GLN A 66 15.46 -11.53 -1.00
CA GLN A 66 16.43 -11.16 -2.05
C GLN A 66 17.16 -12.37 -2.63
N ARG A 67 17.43 -13.42 -1.83
CA ARG A 67 18.04 -14.67 -2.33
C ARG A 67 17.06 -15.52 -3.14
N ARG A 68 15.80 -15.60 -2.71
CA ARG A 68 14.80 -16.52 -3.28
C ARG A 68 14.10 -15.93 -4.49
N TYR A 69 13.91 -14.62 -4.48
CA TYR A 69 13.18 -13.87 -5.50
C TYR A 69 14.09 -12.79 -6.10
N GLY A 70 14.87 -12.08 -5.28
CA GLY A 70 15.63 -10.91 -5.77
C GLY A 70 14.71 -9.69 -5.87
N LEU A 71 15.29 -8.48 -5.79
CA LEU A 71 14.54 -7.24 -6.03
C LEU A 71 13.99 -7.19 -7.47
N ASP A 72 14.56 -8.01 -8.36
CA ASP A 72 14.19 -8.17 -9.76
C ASP A 72 12.91 -9.00 -9.98
N VAL A 73 12.30 -9.56 -8.91
CA VAL A 73 11.06 -10.34 -8.98
C VAL A 73 9.82 -9.55 -8.59
N VAL A 74 9.97 -8.43 -7.88
CA VAL A 74 8.84 -7.51 -7.65
C VAL A 74 8.45 -6.91 -8.99
N ARG A 75 7.24 -7.22 -9.45
CA ARG A 75 6.69 -6.64 -10.67
C ARG A 75 5.72 -5.55 -10.26
N PRO A 76 5.99 -4.28 -10.58
CA PRO A 76 5.06 -3.19 -10.28
C PRO A 76 3.63 -3.52 -10.71
N ASP A 77 3.45 -4.14 -11.88
CA ASP A 77 2.14 -4.53 -12.42
C ASP A 77 1.36 -5.54 -11.55
N ASP A 78 2.05 -6.38 -10.78
CA ASP A 78 1.41 -7.33 -9.85
C ASP A 78 0.89 -6.63 -8.58
N ASN A 79 1.27 -5.37 -8.37
CA ASN A 79 0.94 -4.56 -7.21
C ASN A 79 0.02 -3.38 -7.53
N ILE A 80 -0.49 -3.35 -8.76
CA ILE A 80 -1.36 -2.28 -9.25
C ILE A 80 -2.65 -2.91 -9.79
N VAL A 81 -3.79 -2.46 -9.27
CA VAL A 81 -5.13 -2.85 -9.73
C VAL A 81 -6.07 -1.64 -9.72
N PRO A 82 -7.13 -1.61 -10.53
CA PRO A 82 -8.22 -0.68 -10.32
C PRO A 82 -8.79 -0.81 -8.89
N VAL A 83 -9.15 0.30 -8.25
CA VAL A 83 -9.76 0.30 -6.91
C VAL A 83 -11.04 -0.56 -6.90
N ALA A 84 -11.83 -0.52 -7.98
CA ALA A 84 -13.01 -1.34 -8.14
C ALA A 84 -12.74 -2.85 -8.23
N GLU A 85 -11.49 -3.26 -8.46
CA GLU A 85 -11.06 -4.67 -8.56
C GLU A 85 -10.29 -5.14 -7.31
N LEU A 86 -10.21 -4.31 -6.26
CA LEU A 86 -9.54 -4.69 -5.02
C LEU A 86 -10.21 -5.94 -4.40
N PRO A 87 -9.43 -6.94 -3.96
CA PRO A 87 -10.00 -8.11 -3.29
C PRO A 87 -10.66 -7.73 -1.96
N GLU A 88 -11.83 -8.30 -1.67
CA GLU A 88 -12.56 -8.08 -0.40
C GLU A 88 -11.75 -8.52 0.83
N THR A 89 -10.79 -9.43 0.66
CA THR A 89 -9.91 -9.93 1.72
C THR A 89 -8.77 -8.97 2.08
N VAL A 90 -8.58 -7.89 1.31
CA VAL A 90 -7.51 -6.92 1.55
C VAL A 90 -8.05 -5.76 2.39
N LEU A 91 -7.58 -5.70 3.63
CA LEU A 91 -7.76 -4.54 4.51
C LEU A 91 -6.37 -3.95 4.84
N PRO A 92 -5.98 -2.82 4.24
CA PRO A 92 -4.66 -2.22 4.50
C PRO A 92 -4.62 -1.56 5.87
N SER A 93 -3.42 -1.28 6.38
CA SER A 93 -3.25 -0.49 7.61
C SER A 93 -3.45 1.01 7.36
N ALA A 94 -3.21 1.46 6.13
CA ALA A 94 -3.37 2.84 5.71
C ALA A 94 -3.76 2.95 4.23
N VAL A 95 -4.35 4.09 3.88
CA VAL A 95 -4.66 4.51 2.52
C VAL A 95 -4.18 5.94 2.30
N VAL A 96 -3.52 6.20 1.18
CA VAL A 96 -3.25 7.55 0.69
C VAL A 96 -4.19 7.82 -0.48
N THR A 97 -5.06 8.82 -0.35
CA THR A 97 -6.00 9.20 -1.42
C THR A 97 -5.34 10.08 -2.49
N PRO A 98 -5.95 10.25 -3.68
CA PRO A 98 -5.34 11.01 -4.78
C PRO A 98 -5.08 12.49 -4.48
N ASP A 99 -5.82 13.08 -3.53
CA ASP A 99 -5.56 14.43 -3.03
C ASP A 99 -4.38 14.50 -2.03
N GLY A 100 -3.74 13.37 -1.78
CA GLY A 100 -2.56 13.20 -0.94
C GLY A 100 -2.86 12.99 0.54
N ALA A 101 -4.12 12.82 0.95
CA ALA A 101 -4.46 12.64 2.36
C ALA A 101 -4.16 11.22 2.88
N TRP A 102 -3.59 11.11 4.09
CA TRP A 102 -3.31 9.86 4.78
C TRP A 102 -4.44 9.46 5.71
N HIS A 103 -4.98 8.26 5.50
CA HIS A 103 -5.99 7.63 6.33
C HIS A 103 -5.38 6.35 6.92
N GLU A 104 -5.51 6.11 8.23
CA GLU A 104 -4.95 4.91 8.86
C GLU A 104 -5.86 4.34 9.92
N TRP A 105 -5.74 3.04 10.16
CA TRP A 105 -6.53 2.34 11.17
C TRP A 105 -6.30 2.93 12.58
N ARG A 106 -5.08 3.44 12.85
CA ARG A 106 -4.69 4.10 14.12
C ARG A 106 -5.34 5.48 14.21
N GLY A 107 -6.62 5.47 14.55
CA GLY A 107 -7.50 6.65 14.58
C GLY A 107 -8.97 6.25 14.70
N HIS A 108 -9.26 4.98 14.37
CA HIS A 108 -10.57 4.36 14.53
C HIS A 108 -10.66 3.61 15.87
N PRO A 109 -11.87 3.51 16.46
CA PRO A 109 -12.08 2.82 17.72
C PRO A 109 -11.83 1.30 17.62
N ASP A 110 -12.06 0.71 16.45
CA ASP A 110 -11.93 -0.73 16.18
C ASP A 110 -11.75 -0.99 14.67
N GLU A 111 -11.54 -2.28 14.33
CA GLU A 111 -11.35 -2.75 12.95
C GLU A 111 -12.60 -2.55 12.08
N GLU A 112 -13.81 -2.69 12.64
CA GLU A 112 -15.06 -2.50 11.91
C GLU A 112 -15.23 -1.04 11.46
N ALA A 113 -14.90 -0.09 12.33
CA ALA A 113 -14.90 1.33 11.99
C ALA A 113 -13.84 1.68 10.93
N TRP A 114 -12.69 1.01 10.95
CA TRP A 114 -11.68 1.16 9.89
C TRP A 114 -12.15 0.53 8.58
N GLU A 115 -12.74 -0.65 8.61
CA GLU A 115 -13.29 -1.31 7.42
C GLU A 115 -14.40 -0.46 6.78
N ALA A 116 -15.26 0.16 7.58
CA ALA A 116 -16.28 1.08 7.10
C ALA A 116 -15.68 2.32 6.40
N GLU A 117 -14.62 2.90 6.98
CA GLU A 117 -13.90 4.01 6.37
C GLU A 117 -13.19 3.58 5.08
N TYR A 118 -12.50 2.45 5.09
CA TYR A 118 -11.85 1.88 3.91
C TYR A 118 -12.85 1.68 2.77
N ARG A 119 -14.02 1.10 3.04
CA ARG A 119 -15.11 0.97 2.05
C ARG A 119 -15.61 2.32 1.54
N ARG A 120 -15.67 3.34 2.41
CA ARG A 120 -16.02 4.71 2.00
C ARG A 120 -14.98 5.29 1.04
N LEU A 121 -13.69 5.08 1.32
CA LEU A 121 -12.59 5.54 0.48
C LEU A 121 -12.59 4.84 -0.89
N THR A 122 -12.73 3.52 -0.93
CA THR A 122 -12.78 2.78 -2.21
C THR A 122 -13.99 3.17 -3.05
N ALA A 123 -15.17 3.36 -2.42
CA ALA A 123 -16.37 3.84 -3.10
C ALA A 123 -16.26 5.29 -3.61
N ALA A 124 -15.43 6.13 -2.97
CA ALA A 124 -15.20 7.50 -3.40
C ALA A 124 -14.22 7.62 -4.59
N HIS A 125 -13.42 6.57 -4.83
CA HIS A 125 -12.37 6.55 -5.87
C HIS A 125 -12.48 5.31 -6.78
N PRO A 126 -13.66 5.00 -7.36
CA PRO A 126 -13.86 3.75 -8.11
C PRO A 126 -13.01 3.68 -9.38
N ASP A 127 -12.69 4.84 -9.97
CA ASP A 127 -11.92 4.96 -11.21
C ASP A 127 -10.41 5.17 -10.95
N ALA A 128 -9.95 5.09 -9.70
CA ALA A 128 -8.53 5.18 -9.38
C ALA A 128 -7.83 3.83 -9.54
N LEU A 129 -6.50 3.86 -9.61
CA LEU A 129 -5.65 2.69 -9.43
C LEU A 129 -5.19 2.63 -7.97
N ALA A 130 -5.21 1.45 -7.38
CA ALA A 130 -4.60 1.15 -6.10
C ALA A 130 -3.21 0.54 -6.32
N VAL A 131 -2.21 1.11 -5.66
CA VAL A 131 -0.83 0.60 -5.62
C VAL A 131 -0.54 0.07 -4.23
N ALA A 132 -0.13 -1.20 -4.11
CA ALA A 132 0.30 -1.78 -2.84
C ALA A 132 1.71 -1.31 -2.50
N VAL A 133 1.88 -0.77 -1.29
CA VAL A 133 3.15 -0.30 -0.76
C VAL A 133 3.42 -0.96 0.59
N ASP A 134 4.58 -1.60 0.71
CA ASP A 134 5.11 -2.12 1.97
C ASP A 134 5.84 -0.98 2.69
N CYS A 135 5.27 -0.54 3.82
CA CYS A 135 5.84 0.50 4.66
C CYS A 135 6.55 -0.08 5.89
N HIS A 136 7.63 0.58 6.28
CA HIS A 136 8.48 0.25 7.42
C HIS A 136 8.33 1.28 8.55
N CYS A 137 8.35 0.81 9.80
CA CYS A 137 8.40 1.62 11.01
C CYS A 137 9.13 0.92 12.18
#